data_AF-A0A2N3ALB9-F1
#
_entry.id   AF-A0A2N3ALB9-F1
#
_cell.length_a   1.000
_cell.length_b   1.000
_cell.length_c   1.000
_cell.angle_alpha   90.00
_cell.angle_beta   90.00
_cell.angle_gamma   90.00
#
_symmetry.space_group_name_H-M   'P 1'
#
loop_
_entity.id
_entity.type
_entity.pdbx_description
1 polymer ?
#
loop_
_entity_poly.entity_id
_entity_poly.type
_entity_poly.pdbx_seq_one_letter_code
_entity_poly.pdbx_strand_id
1 'polypeptide(L)'
;MSNLIFFEPMMLSSFGTTPGKALLGIKISDLSGKKISYTTGMKRGFLVWLNGMGIGIPFIALFTMIIAYNRLKRNGITSWDEKCRINLIHNRLSIFRVILFITIFIFCLFIWAGFMSNY
;
A
#
# COMPACT_ATOMS: atom_id res chain seq x y z
N MET A 1 -8.00 -2.17 -11.69
CA MET A 1 -8.27 -1.24 -10.56
C MET A 1 -9.25 -1.81 -9.54
N SER A 2 -10.33 -2.47 -9.99
CA SER A 2 -11.39 -3.03 -9.14
C SER A 2 -10.89 -3.91 -8.00
N ASN A 3 -10.03 -4.90 -8.28
CA ASN A 3 -9.64 -5.89 -7.27
C ASN A 3 -8.83 -5.27 -6.11
N LEU A 4 -7.93 -4.32 -6.40
CA LEU A 4 -7.04 -3.75 -5.39
C LEU A 4 -7.82 -2.99 -4.30
N ILE A 5 -8.93 -2.34 -4.67
CA ILE A 5 -9.82 -1.60 -3.78
C ILE A 5 -10.51 -2.52 -2.77
N PHE A 6 -10.64 -3.82 -3.04
CA PHE A 6 -11.23 -4.78 -2.10
C PHE A 6 -10.17 -5.54 -1.29
N PHE A 7 -9.07 -5.94 -1.93
CA PHE A 7 -8.02 -6.72 -1.28
C PHE A 7 -7.16 -5.89 -0.34
N GLU A 8 -6.76 -4.67 -0.72
CA GLU A 8 -5.93 -3.82 0.15
C GLU A 8 -6.64 -3.54 1.49
N PRO A 9 -7.92 -3.12 1.52
CA PRO A 9 -8.61 -2.88 2.79
C PRO A 9 -8.74 -4.11 3.67
N MET A 10 -8.91 -5.30 3.07
CA MET A 10 -8.94 -6.57 3.81
C MET A 10 -7.60 -6.82 4.53
N MET A 11 -6.49 -6.58 3.83
CA MET A 11 -5.16 -6.73 4.43
C MET A 11 -4.89 -5.67 5.50
N LEU A 12 -5.33 -4.42 5.26
CA LEU A 12 -5.18 -3.35 6.23
C LEU A 12 -6.03 -3.56 7.49
N SER A 13 -7.25 -4.07 7.37
CA SER A 13 -8.08 -4.38 8.54
C SER A 13 -7.57 -5.59 9.33
N SER A 14 -7.03 -6.60 8.64
CA SER A 14 -6.54 -7.83 9.28
C SER A 14 -5.14 -7.67 9.86
N PHE A 15 -4.22 -7.03 9.13
CA PHE A 15 -2.79 -6.98 9.48
C PHE A 15 -2.27 -5.56 9.77
N GLY A 16 -3.03 -4.52 9.41
CA GLY A 16 -2.56 -3.13 9.49
C GLY A 16 -1.51 -2.78 8.44
N THR A 17 -1.28 -3.64 7.46
CA THR A 17 -0.29 -3.43 6.39
C THR A 17 -0.61 -4.31 5.17
N THR A 18 0.06 -4.05 4.05
CA THR A 18 0.03 -4.88 2.83
C THR A 18 1.43 -5.43 2.59
N PRO A 19 1.64 -6.54 1.85
CA PRO A 19 2.94 -7.19 1.72
C PRO A 19 4.07 -6.21 1.32
N GLY A 20 3.85 -5.39 0.28
CA GLY A 20 4.82 -4.37 -0.12
C GLY A 20 5.13 -3.35 0.97
N LYS A 21 4.09 -2.83 1.65
CA LYS A 21 4.25 -1.90 2.79
C LYS A 21 4.95 -2.55 3.98
N ALA A 22 4.71 -3.83 4.24
CA ALA A 22 5.34 -4.58 5.32
C ALA A 22 6.85 -4.74 5.12
N LEU A 23 7.29 -4.89 3.86
CA LEU A 23 8.71 -4.87 3.48
C LEU A 23 9.34 -3.50 3.77
N LEU A 24 8.61 -2.43 3.49
CA LEU A 24 9.03 -1.06 3.77
C LEU A 24 8.91 -0.67 5.26
N GLY A 25 8.47 -1.58 6.12
CA GLY A 25 8.24 -1.30 7.54
C GLY A 25 7.05 -0.37 7.79
N ILE A 26 6.19 -0.14 6.81
CA ILE A 26 5.04 0.77 6.91
C ILE A 26 3.84 0.01 7.51
N LYS A 27 3.31 0.56 8.61
CA LYS A 27 2.07 0.09 9.24
C LYS A 27 1.08 1.24 9.36
N ILE A 28 -0.19 0.92 9.13
CA ILE A 28 -1.32 1.84 9.15
C ILE A 28 -2.17 1.53 10.38
N SER A 29 -2.45 2.56 11.17
CA SER A 29 -3.38 2.49 12.32
C SER A 29 -4.32 3.69 12.34
N ASP A 30 -5.39 3.62 13.12
CA ASP A 30 -6.15 4.80 13.48
C ASP A 30 -5.37 5.69 14.48
N LEU A 31 -5.96 6.83 14.84
CA LEU A 31 -5.38 7.75 15.84
C LEU A 31 -5.24 7.12 17.23
N SER A 32 -5.99 6.06 17.52
CA SER A 32 -5.93 5.31 18.78
C SER A 32 -4.91 4.16 18.75
N GLY A 33 -4.16 4.00 17.65
CA GLY A 33 -3.19 2.92 17.45
C GLY A 33 -3.80 1.55 17.09
N LYS A 34 -5.12 1.47 16.87
CA LYS A 34 -5.80 0.24 16.46
C LYS A 34 -5.76 0.07 14.94
N LYS A 35 -6.00 -1.16 14.47
CA LYS A 35 -6.13 -1.44 13.04
C LYS A 35 -7.33 -0.68 12.48
N ILE A 36 -7.20 -0.19 11.24
CA ILE A 36 -8.32 0.52 10.58
C ILE A 36 -9.44 -0.46 10.22
N SER A 37 -10.69 0.02 10.19
CA SER A 37 -11.80 -0.79 9.69
C SER A 37 -11.68 -1.03 8.18
N TYR A 38 -12.31 -2.10 7.69
CA TYR A 38 -12.39 -2.40 6.26
C TYR A 38 -12.98 -1.22 5.46
N THR A 39 -14.07 -0.64 5.96
CA THR A 39 -14.73 0.53 5.35
C THR A 39 -13.80 1.75 5.29
N THR A 40 -12.99 1.98 6.32
CA THR A 40 -11.98 3.05 6.32
C THR A 40 -10.90 2.78 5.28
N GLY A 41 -10.45 1.53 5.15
CA GLY A 41 -9.50 1.11 4.13
C GLY A 41 -10.04 1.32 2.71
N MET A 42 -11.31 0.97 2.45
CA MET A 42 -11.95 1.20 1.15
C MET A 42 -12.07 2.69 0.84
N LYS A 43 -12.54 3.50 1.80
CA LYS A 43 -12.64 4.95 1.66
C LYS A 43 -11.28 5.57 1.33
N ARG A 44 -10.23 5.13 2.04
CA ARG A 44 -8.84 5.53 1.77
C ARG A 44 -8.42 5.17 0.35
N GLY A 45 -8.65 3.93 -0.09
CA GLY A 45 -8.33 3.49 -1.46
C GLY A 45 -9.05 4.30 -2.53
N PHE A 46 -10.33 4.61 -2.32
CA PHE A 46 -11.10 5.48 -3.21
C PHE A 46 -10.54 6.90 -3.27
N LEU A 47 -10.15 7.48 -2.13
CA LEU A 47 -9.52 8.80 -2.08
C LEU A 47 -8.14 8.84 -2.75
N VAL A 48 -7.38 7.75 -2.69
CA VAL A 48 -6.11 7.60 -3.45
C VAL A 48 -6.39 7.60 -4.95
N TRP A 49 -7.41 6.86 -5.39
CA TRP A 49 -7.80 6.82 -6.80
C TRP A 49 -8.26 8.19 -7.31
N LEU A 50 -9.08 8.89 -6.53
CA LEU A 50 -9.59 10.21 -6.89
C LEU A 50 -8.52 11.30 -6.81
N ASN A 51 -7.91 11.49 -5.63
CA ASN A 51 -7.03 12.63 -5.34
C ASN A 51 -5.55 12.35 -5.59
N GLY A 52 -5.16 11.08 -5.62
CA GLY A 52 -3.78 10.66 -5.90
C GLY A 52 -3.56 10.34 -7.37
N MET A 53 -4.45 9.53 -7.95
CA MET A 53 -4.32 9.08 -9.35
C MET A 53 -5.14 9.90 -10.34
N GLY A 54 -5.87 10.93 -9.90
CA GLY A 54 -6.64 11.79 -10.80
C GLY A 54 -7.62 11.03 -11.68
N ILE A 55 -8.32 10.03 -11.11
CA ILE A 55 -9.30 9.16 -11.82
C ILE A 55 -8.62 8.22 -12.85
N GLY A 56 -7.28 8.20 -12.90
CA GLY A 56 -6.50 7.37 -13.81
C GLY A 56 -6.07 8.08 -15.10
N ILE A 57 -6.27 9.40 -15.20
CA ILE A 57 -5.78 10.19 -16.34
C ILE A 57 -4.26 10.40 -16.16
N PRO A 58 -3.39 9.92 -17.06
CA PRO A 58 -1.95 9.81 -16.81
C PRO A 58 -1.25 11.13 -16.42
N PHE A 59 -1.53 12.22 -17.14
CA PHE A 59 -0.91 13.51 -16.84
C PHE A 59 -1.42 14.11 -15.54
N ILE A 60 -2.72 14.00 -15.26
CA ILE A 60 -3.32 14.47 -14.01
C ILE A 60 -2.74 13.67 -12.85
N ALA A 61 -2.70 12.33 -12.98
CA ALA A 61 -2.12 11.42 -12.01
C ALA A 61 -0.69 11.80 -11.64
N LEU A 62 0.13 12.19 -12.63
CA LEU A 62 1.51 12.62 -12.40
C LEU A 62 1.55 13.88 -11.52
N PHE A 63 0.80 14.92 -11.89
CA PHE A 63 0.73 16.17 -11.11
C PHE A 63 0.20 15.93 -9.69
N THR A 64 -0.89 15.18 -9.55
CA THR A 64 -1.49 14.89 -8.24
C THR A 64 -0.56 14.06 -7.36
N MET A 65 0.19 13.12 -7.95
CA MET A 65 1.20 12.34 -7.22
C MET A 65 2.40 13.20 -6.80
N ILE A 66 2.87 14.13 -7.64
CA ILE A 66 3.95 15.06 -7.27
C ILE A 66 3.51 15.93 -6.09
N ILE A 67 2.29 16.47 -6.14
CA ILE A 67 1.72 17.27 -5.05
C ILE A 67 1.58 16.43 -3.78
N ALA A 68 1.09 15.19 -3.90
CA ALA A 68 0.94 14.28 -2.78
C ALA A 68 2.30 13.91 -2.15
N TYR A 69 3.32 13.69 -2.96
CA TYR A 69 4.69 13.43 -2.51
C TYR A 69 5.28 14.63 -1.76
N ASN A 70 5.15 15.83 -2.32
CA ASN A 70 5.62 17.06 -1.67
C ASN A 70 4.90 17.31 -0.34
N ARG A 71 3.58 17.05 -0.28
CA ARG A 71 2.81 17.11 0.96
C ARG A 71 3.30 16.08 1.98
N LEU A 72 3.53 14.84 1.56
CA LEU A 72 4.04 13.79 2.43
C LEU A 72 5.42 14.15 3.00
N LYS A 73 6.32 14.69 2.16
CA LYS A 73 7.66 15.11 2.59
C LYS A 73 7.64 16.28 3.57
N ARG A 74 6.72 17.24 3.38
CA ARG A 74 6.62 18.44 4.23
C ARG A 74 5.85 18.19 5.53
N ASN A 75 4.74 17.44 5.45
CA ASN A 75 3.78 17.30 6.54
C ASN A 75 3.80 15.91 7.19
N GLY A 76 4.54 14.94 6.63
CA GLY A 76 4.56 13.55 7.10
C GLY A 76 3.27 12.76 6.81
N ILE A 77 2.28 13.35 6.14
CA ILE A 77 0.97 12.73 5.89
C ILE A 77 0.43 13.12 4.50
N THR A 78 -0.31 12.20 3.88
CA THR A 78 -1.02 12.45 2.61
C THR A 78 -2.43 12.98 2.85
N SER A 79 -3.06 13.55 1.81
CA SER A 79 -4.40 14.12 1.92
C SER A 79 -5.48 13.08 2.23
N TRP A 80 -5.34 11.85 1.72
CA TRP A 80 -6.29 10.76 1.97
C TRP A 80 -6.08 10.11 3.33
N ASP A 81 -4.84 10.02 3.82
CA ASP A 81 -4.55 9.50 5.16
C ASP A 81 -5.10 10.46 6.24
N GLU A 82 -4.94 11.77 6.04
CA GLU A 82 -5.50 12.80 6.92
C GLU A 82 -7.03 12.78 6.95
N LYS A 83 -7.69 12.73 5.77
CA LYS A 83 -9.15 12.65 5.67
C LYS A 83 -9.73 11.39 6.33
N CYS A 84 -8.94 10.32 6.39
CA CYS A 84 -9.33 9.06 7.03
C CYS A 84 -8.91 8.98 8.51
N ARG A 85 -8.30 10.03 9.09
CA ARG A 85 -7.78 10.04 10.46
C ARG A 85 -6.84 8.85 10.73
N ILE A 86 -5.94 8.62 9.79
CA ILE A 86 -4.98 7.52 9.83
C ILE A 86 -3.64 8.03 10.34
N ASN A 87 -3.01 7.23 11.19
CA ASN A 87 -1.62 7.40 11.59
C ASN A 87 -0.72 6.42 10.83
N LEU A 88 0.43 6.92 10.36
CA LEU A 88 1.43 6.14 9.63
C LEU A 88 2.60 5.85 10.57
N ILE A 89 2.78 4.57 10.88
CA ILE A 89 3.91 4.10 11.67
C ILE A 89 4.96 3.57 10.72
N HIS A 90 6.11 4.23 10.68
CA HIS A 90 7.27 3.80 9.91
C HIS A 90 8.25 3.07 10.82
N ASN A 91 8.26 1.75 10.76
CA ASN A 91 9.34 0.96 11.35
C ASN A 91 10.57 0.98 10.43
N ARG A 92 11.74 0.71 11.02
CA ARG A 92 12.98 0.49 10.28
C ARG A 92 12.76 -0.58 9.20
N LEU A 93 13.23 -0.29 8.00
CA LEU A 93 13.36 -1.26 6.91
C LEU A 93 14.16 -2.46 7.41
N SER A 94 13.53 -3.62 7.44
CA SER A 94 14.21 -4.87 7.78
C SER A 94 14.71 -5.49 6.48
N ILE A 95 16.00 -5.31 6.19
CA ILE A 95 16.66 -5.88 5.00
C ILE A 95 16.41 -7.40 4.92
N PHE A 96 16.36 -8.08 6.06
CA PHE A 96 15.98 -9.49 6.16
C PHE A 96 14.60 -9.81 5.57
N ARG A 97 13.58 -8.97 5.84
CA ARG A 97 12.24 -9.16 5.26
C ARG A 97 12.27 -8.99 3.74
N VAL A 98 13.05 -8.05 3.24
CA VAL A 98 13.21 -7.81 1.79
C VAL A 98 13.87 -9.00 1.12
N ILE A 99 14.99 -9.49 1.67
CA ILE A 99 15.71 -10.66 1.13
C ILE A 99 14.80 -11.90 1.11
N LEU A 100 14.15 -12.20 2.23
CA LEU A 100 13.25 -13.35 2.33
C LEU A 100 12.12 -13.31 1.29
N PHE A 101 11.55 -12.13 1.04
CA PHE A 101 10.49 -11.95 0.05
C PHE A 101 11.02 -12.17 -1.39
N ILE A 102 12.21 -11.65 -1.70
CA ILE A 102 12.86 -11.87 -2.99
C ILE A 102 13.16 -13.36 -3.21
N THR A 103 13.71 -14.04 -2.20
CA THR A 103 14.02 -15.47 -2.28
C THR A 103 12.77 -16.31 -2.53
N ILE A 104 11.69 -16.08 -1.78
CA ILE A 104 10.41 -16.79 -1.96
C ILE A 104 9.85 -16.50 -3.36
N PHE A 105 9.92 -15.26 -3.82
CA PHE A 105 9.42 -14.88 -5.15
C PHE A 105 10.17 -15.58 -6.28
N ILE A 106 11.51 -15.61 -6.23
CA ILE A 106 12.35 -16.33 -7.21
C ILE A 106 12.03 -17.83 -7.17
N PHE A 107 11.87 -18.41 -5.98
CA PHE A 107 11.52 -19.82 -5.84
C PHE A 107 10.14 -20.14 -6.46
N CYS A 108 9.13 -19.32 -6.22
CA CYS A 108 7.81 -19.46 -6.85
C CYS A 108 7.89 -19.35 -8.38
N LEU A 109 8.68 -18.41 -8.91
CA LEU A 109 8.90 -18.29 -10.35
C LEU A 109 9.56 -19.54 -10.93
N PHE A 110 10.51 -20.13 -10.20
CA PHE A 110 11.21 -21.34 -10.63
C PHE A 110 10.25 -22.54 -10.70
N ILE A 111 9.39 -22.71 -9.69
CA ILE A 111 8.34 -23.74 -9.68
C ILE A 111 7.37 -23.52 -10.85
N TRP A 112 6.93 -22.27 -11.05
CA TRP A 112 5.99 -21.95 -12.12
C TRP A 112 6.59 -22.18 -13.52
N ALA A 113 7.85 -21.80 -13.73
CA ALA A 113 8.57 -22.08 -14.96
C ALA A 113 8.75 -23.59 -15.20
N GLY A 114 9.05 -24.35 -14.14
CA GLY A 114 9.10 -25.81 -14.20
C GLY A 114 7.76 -26.44 -14.55
N PHE A 115 6.66 -25.92 -14.00
CA PHE A 115 5.30 -26.35 -14.37
C PHE A 115 5.00 -26.04 -15.84
N MET A 116 5.25 -24.82 -16.31
CA MET A 116 5.03 -24.41 -17.71
C MET A 116 5.90 -25.18 -18.70
N SER A 117 7.10 -25.62 -18.31
CA SER A 117 7.98 -26.44 -19.15
C SER A 117 7.49 -27.90 -19.31
N ASN A 118 6.52 -28.35 -18.51
CA ASN A 118 5.93 -29.69 -18.57
C ASN A 118 4.60 -29.74 -19.36
N TYR A 119 4.21 -28.63 -20.01
CA TYR A 119 3.08 -28.52 -20.95
C TYR A 119 3.58 -28.07 -22.32
#